data_AF-A0AAP5YE43-F1
#
_entry.id   AF-A0AAP5YE43-F1
#
_cell.length_a   1.000
_cell.length_b   1.000
_cell.length_c   1.000
_cell.angle_alpha   90.00
_cell.angle_beta   90.00
_cell.angle_gamma   90.00
#
_symmetry.space_group_name_H-M   'P 1'
#
loop_
_entity.id
_entity.type
_entity.pdbx_description
1 polymer ?
#
loop_
_entity_poly.entity_id
_entity_poly.type
_entity_poly.pdbx_seq_one_letter_code
_entity_poly.pdbx_strand_id
1 'polypeptide(L)'
;MLIKLAWRNLWRQKRRTLLTATALALVLFLSLLTRAFQEGSYSSNIKNAAKFYTGLIQLQNPEFGDSSSIDDVLPQTDAFISASKANSNIDVILPRVESFALAAKGERSKGVMVLGVDPESENAYSHISDKLVQGEFIASGQNAVLVGGGLAQYLRLKIGDELVLYGAGY
;
A
#
# COMPACT_ATOMS: atom_id res chain seq x y z
N MET A 1 35.33 28.58 -36.41
CA MET A 1 36.52 29.03 -35.63
C MET A 1 36.24 29.16 -34.12
N LEU A 2 35.08 29.70 -33.69
CA LEU A 2 34.79 29.98 -32.28
C LEU A 2 34.77 28.74 -31.35
N ILE A 3 34.21 27.61 -31.81
CA ILE A 3 34.15 26.35 -31.02
C ILE A 3 35.56 25.81 -30.69
N LYS A 4 36.50 25.86 -31.65
CA LYS A 4 37.90 25.44 -31.44
C LYS A 4 38.63 26.33 -30.41
N LEU A 5 38.36 27.64 -30.43
CA LEU A 5 38.92 28.58 -29.45
C LEU A 5 38.36 28.34 -28.05
N ALA A 6 37.04 28.14 -27.93
CA ALA A 6 36.37 27.83 -26.66
C ALA A 6 36.91 26.53 -26.04
N TRP A 7 37.06 25.47 -26.83
CA TRP A 7 37.57 24.17 -26.37
C TRP A 7 39.00 24.24 -25.82
N ARG A 8 39.91 24.94 -26.54
CA ARG A 8 41.27 25.20 -26.05
C ARG A 8 41.29 25.99 -24.75
N ASN A 9 40.35 26.94 -24.60
CA ASN A 9 40.25 27.76 -23.40
C ASN A 9 39.80 26.95 -22.17
N LEU A 10 38.83 26.04 -22.34
CA LEU A 10 38.37 25.13 -21.29
C LEU A 10 39.50 24.20 -20.80
N TRP A 11 40.30 23.68 -21.73
CA TRP A 11 41.47 22.84 -21.43
C TRP A 11 42.65 23.61 -20.83
N ARG A 12 42.74 24.94 -21.02
CA ARG A 12 43.77 25.78 -20.41
C ARG A 12 43.49 26.04 -18.92
N GLN A 13 42.22 26.24 -18.54
CA GLN A 13 41.80 26.52 -17.17
C GLN A 13 41.10 25.33 -16.49
N LYS A 14 41.77 24.16 -16.47
CA LYS A 14 41.17 22.87 -16.06
C LYS A 14 40.49 22.89 -14.70
N ARG A 15 41.09 23.54 -13.69
CA ARG A 15 40.52 23.59 -12.32
C ARG A 15 39.16 24.31 -12.29
N ARG A 16 39.05 25.48 -12.92
CA ARG A 16 37.81 26.28 -12.93
C ARG A 16 36.72 25.56 -13.72
N THR A 17 37.07 25.05 -14.90
CA THR A 17 36.15 24.29 -15.75
C THR A 17 35.62 23.04 -15.03
N LEU A 18 36.50 22.29 -14.35
CA LEU A 18 36.12 21.09 -13.63
C LEU A 18 35.13 21.40 -12.50
N LEU A 19 35.42 22.39 -11.64
CA LEU A 19 34.54 22.77 -10.53
C LEU A 19 33.13 23.16 -11.01
N THR A 20 33.03 23.96 -12.06
CA THR A 20 31.73 24.36 -12.61
C THR A 20 31.01 23.20 -13.28
N ALA A 21 31.74 22.35 -14.01
CA ALA A 21 31.17 21.19 -14.69
C ALA A 21 30.65 20.15 -13.68
N THR A 22 31.40 19.88 -12.61
CA THR A 22 30.96 18.95 -11.54
C THR A 22 29.79 19.51 -10.76
N ALA A 23 29.75 20.83 -10.49
CA ALA A 23 28.60 21.44 -9.83
C ALA A 23 27.32 21.30 -10.67
N LEU A 24 27.39 21.62 -11.96
CA LEU A 24 26.26 21.43 -12.88
C LEU A 24 25.87 19.96 -13.02
N ALA A 25 26.85 19.06 -13.15
CA ALA A 25 26.61 17.62 -13.25
C ALA A 25 25.92 17.09 -11.98
N LEU A 26 26.36 17.50 -10.79
CA LEU A 26 25.76 17.09 -9.52
C LEU A 26 24.32 17.60 -9.39
N VAL A 27 24.06 18.87 -9.73
CA VAL A 27 22.71 19.44 -9.71
C VAL A 27 21.79 18.68 -10.65
N LEU A 28 22.23 18.43 -11.89
CA LEU A 28 21.45 17.66 -12.86
C LEU A 28 21.23 16.22 -12.40
N PHE A 29 22.26 15.56 -11.87
CA PHE A 29 22.16 14.20 -11.34
C PHE A 29 21.12 14.11 -10.22
N LEU A 30 21.20 14.98 -9.21
CA LEU A 30 20.26 14.98 -8.09
C LEU A 30 18.83 15.30 -8.55
N SER A 31 18.68 16.21 -9.51
CA SER A 31 17.38 16.57 -10.10
C SER A 31 16.75 15.37 -10.82
N LEU A 32 17.53 14.67 -11.65
CA LEU A 32 17.08 13.48 -12.37
C LEU A 32 16.78 12.31 -11.42
N LEU A 33 17.62 12.11 -10.40
CA LEU A 33 17.42 11.06 -9.40
C LEU A 33 16.11 11.29 -8.64
N THR A 34 15.88 12.51 -8.17
CA THR A 34 14.66 12.86 -7.44
C THR A 34 13.43 12.70 -8.36
N ARG A 35 13.54 13.08 -9.64
CA ARG A 35 12.46 12.94 -10.61
C ARG A 35 12.12 11.48 -10.88
N ALA A 36 13.14 10.64 -11.13
CA ALA A 36 12.95 9.21 -11.36
C ALA A 36 12.35 8.51 -10.13
N PHE A 37 12.82 8.89 -8.93
CA PHE A 37 12.27 8.38 -7.67
C PHE A 37 10.80 8.78 -7.49
N GLN A 38 10.44 10.04 -7.78
CA GLN A 38 9.06 10.50 -7.71
C GLN A 38 8.16 9.74 -8.69
N GLU A 39 8.53 9.64 -9.97
CA GLU A 39 7.71 8.96 -10.97
C GLU A 39 7.53 7.47 -10.65
N GLY A 40 8.61 6.79 -10.24
CA GLY A 40 8.54 5.40 -9.80
C GLY A 40 7.66 5.20 -8.57
N SER A 41 7.76 6.12 -7.60
CA SER A 41 6.95 6.12 -6.39
C SER A 41 5.48 6.35 -6.71
N TYR A 42 5.14 7.33 -7.54
CA TYR A 42 3.76 7.61 -7.94
C TYR A 42 3.14 6.44 -8.71
N SER A 43 3.85 5.88 -9.69
CA SER A 43 3.36 4.72 -10.44
C SER A 43 3.09 3.52 -9.53
N SER A 44 3.99 3.26 -8.58
CA SER A 44 3.78 2.20 -7.58
C SER A 44 2.63 2.52 -6.63
N ASN A 45 2.51 3.77 -6.17
CA ASN A 45 1.43 4.18 -5.28
C ASN A 45 0.06 4.02 -5.93
N ILE A 46 -0.10 4.46 -7.18
CA ILE A 46 -1.37 4.33 -7.92
C ILE A 46 -1.75 2.86 -8.06
N LYS A 47 -0.81 2.00 -8.45
CA LYS A 47 -1.05 0.55 -8.57
C LYS A 47 -1.42 -0.08 -7.21
N ASN A 48 -0.74 0.32 -6.14
CA ASN A 48 -1.00 -0.21 -4.80
C ASN A 48 -2.32 0.30 -4.22
N ALA A 49 -2.65 1.58 -4.41
CA ALA A 49 -3.91 2.16 -3.94
C ALA A 49 -5.10 1.48 -4.61
N ALA A 50 -5.03 1.27 -5.93
CA ALA A 50 -6.05 0.54 -6.68
C ALA A 50 -6.16 -0.93 -6.23
N LYS A 51 -5.04 -1.62 -5.98
CA LYS A 51 -5.08 -3.05 -5.62
C LYS A 51 -5.46 -3.33 -4.15
N PHE A 52 -5.00 -2.50 -3.21
CA PHE A 52 -5.07 -2.84 -1.77
C PHE A 52 -6.04 -1.97 -0.96
N TYR A 53 -6.37 -0.74 -1.40
CA TYR A 53 -7.11 0.20 -0.54
C TYR A 53 -8.61 0.23 -0.89
N THR A 54 -9.00 1.02 -1.88
CA THR A 54 -10.41 1.31 -2.18
C THR A 54 -10.92 0.56 -3.40
N GLY A 55 -10.05 -0.13 -4.15
CA GLY A 55 -10.35 -0.49 -5.52
C GLY A 55 -10.49 0.76 -6.40
N LEU A 56 -11.23 0.64 -7.49
CA LEU A 56 -11.60 1.76 -8.37
C LEU A 56 -12.83 2.52 -7.86
N ILE A 57 -13.76 1.83 -7.17
CA ILE A 57 -15.00 2.38 -6.64
C ILE A 57 -15.24 1.76 -5.27
N GLN A 58 -15.47 2.59 -4.25
CA GLN A 58 -15.83 2.16 -2.91
C GLN A 58 -17.26 2.58 -2.60
N LEU A 59 -18.07 1.62 -2.18
CA LEU A 59 -19.37 1.89 -1.55
C LEU A 59 -19.17 1.82 -0.05
N GLN A 60 -19.49 2.90 0.65
CA GLN A 60 -19.39 2.97 2.11
C GLN A 60 -20.61 3.71 2.67
N ASN A 61 -20.94 3.43 3.94
CA ASN A 61 -21.94 4.20 4.66
C ASN A 61 -21.44 5.67 4.77
N PRO A 62 -22.28 6.68 4.48
CA PRO A 62 -21.90 8.09 4.62
C PRO A 62 -21.31 8.46 5.98
N GLU A 63 -21.79 7.84 7.06
CA GLU A 63 -21.35 8.14 8.44
C GLU A 63 -19.99 7.52 8.77
N PHE A 64 -19.60 6.46 8.07
CA PHE A 64 -18.32 5.76 8.27
C PHE A 64 -17.10 6.70 8.09
N GLY A 65 -17.21 7.69 7.20
CA GLY A 65 -16.12 8.64 6.96
C GLY A 65 -15.77 9.51 8.18
N ASP A 66 -16.74 9.80 9.03
CA ASP A 66 -16.56 10.63 10.23
C ASP A 66 -16.41 9.78 11.50
N SER A 67 -17.15 8.68 11.60
CA SER A 67 -17.18 7.83 12.80
C SER A 67 -16.04 6.80 12.83
N SER A 68 -15.60 6.31 11.66
CA SER A 68 -14.78 5.10 11.50
C SER A 68 -15.28 3.92 12.33
N SER A 69 -16.60 3.84 12.57
CA SER A 69 -17.21 2.79 13.39
C SER A 69 -17.46 1.52 12.59
N ILE A 70 -17.22 0.36 13.21
CA ILE A 70 -17.61 -0.94 12.64
C ILE A 70 -19.13 -1.10 12.51
N ASP A 71 -19.91 -0.26 13.19
CA ASP A 71 -21.38 -0.29 13.12
C ASP A 71 -21.93 0.31 11.82
N ASP A 72 -21.14 1.16 11.15
CA ASP A 72 -21.54 1.86 9.94
C ASP A 72 -21.30 1.01 8.68
N VAL A 73 -21.94 -0.15 8.66
CA VAL A 73 -21.84 -1.13 7.56
C VAL A 73 -22.93 -0.95 6.52
N LEU A 74 -22.63 -1.44 5.31
CA LEU A 74 -23.63 -1.61 4.26
C LEU A 74 -24.21 -3.04 4.30
N PRO A 75 -25.49 -3.23 3.95
CA PRO A 75 -26.08 -4.56 3.90
C PRO A 75 -25.38 -5.44 2.84
N GLN A 76 -24.87 -6.60 3.25
CA GLN A 76 -24.33 -7.61 2.33
C GLN A 76 -25.44 -8.53 1.78
N THR A 77 -26.64 -8.00 1.53
CA THR A 77 -27.75 -8.80 0.98
C THR A 77 -27.62 -8.88 -0.54
N ASP A 78 -28.05 -10.00 -1.13
CA ASP A 78 -28.06 -10.14 -2.59
C ASP A 78 -28.92 -9.06 -3.26
N ALA A 79 -29.99 -8.60 -2.60
CA ALA A 79 -30.80 -7.49 -3.07
C ALA A 79 -29.96 -6.20 -3.26
N PHE A 80 -29.13 -5.86 -2.28
CA PHE A 80 -28.28 -4.66 -2.34
C PHE A 80 -27.17 -4.79 -3.39
N ILE A 81 -26.53 -5.96 -3.47
CA ILE A 81 -25.38 -6.19 -4.36
C ILE A 81 -25.82 -6.49 -5.81
N SER A 82 -27.07 -6.92 -6.03
CA SER A 82 -27.58 -7.34 -7.35
C SER A 82 -27.40 -6.28 -8.44
N ALA A 83 -27.63 -5.01 -8.12
CA ALA A 83 -27.47 -3.90 -9.06
C ALA A 83 -26.02 -3.75 -9.54
N SER A 84 -25.05 -3.95 -8.64
CA SER A 84 -23.63 -3.95 -8.97
C SER A 84 -23.24 -5.20 -9.78
N LYS A 85 -23.77 -6.39 -9.42
CA LYS A 85 -23.54 -7.63 -10.18
C LYS A 85 -24.12 -7.59 -11.60
N ALA A 86 -25.21 -6.86 -11.81
CA ALA A 86 -25.89 -6.76 -13.11
C ALA A 86 -25.20 -5.79 -14.09
N ASN A 87 -24.26 -4.96 -13.63
CA ASN A 87 -23.56 -4.02 -14.48
C ASN A 87 -22.35 -4.68 -15.14
N SER A 88 -22.37 -4.81 -16.47
CA SER A 88 -21.29 -5.44 -17.24
C SER A 88 -19.95 -4.70 -17.22
N ASN A 89 -19.90 -3.48 -16.67
CA ASN A 89 -18.65 -2.72 -16.50
C ASN A 89 -17.96 -2.99 -15.15
N ILE A 90 -18.54 -3.83 -14.29
CA ILE A 90 -17.98 -4.19 -12.98
C ILE A 90 -17.42 -5.61 -13.07
N ASP A 91 -16.09 -5.72 -13.06
CA ASP A 91 -15.40 -7.00 -13.19
C ASP A 91 -15.39 -7.80 -11.87
N VAL A 92 -15.20 -7.12 -10.74
CA VAL A 92 -14.99 -7.75 -9.42
C VAL A 92 -15.68 -6.94 -8.33
N ILE A 93 -16.32 -7.64 -7.39
CA ILE A 93 -16.93 -7.06 -6.19
C ILE A 93 -16.25 -7.70 -4.99
N LEU A 94 -15.69 -6.87 -4.10
CA LEU A 94 -14.96 -7.32 -2.92
C LEU A 94 -15.64 -6.79 -1.67
N PRO A 95 -16.39 -7.62 -0.93
CA PRO A 95 -16.92 -7.22 0.37
C PRO A 95 -15.77 -7.11 1.37
N ARG A 96 -15.68 -5.98 2.07
CA ARG A 96 -14.68 -5.73 3.10
C ARG A 96 -15.33 -5.08 4.30
N VAL A 97 -14.85 -5.46 5.48
CA VAL A 97 -15.19 -4.81 6.76
C VAL A 97 -13.90 -4.27 7.34
N GLU A 98 -13.88 -2.99 7.65
CA GLU A 98 -12.72 -2.30 8.22
C GLU A 98 -13.03 -1.91 9.67
N SER A 99 -12.07 -2.14 10.55
CA SER A 99 -12.15 -1.73 11.96
C SER A 99 -10.76 -1.44 12.52
N PHE A 100 -10.70 -0.67 13.59
CA PHE A 100 -9.47 -0.38 14.31
C PHE A 100 -9.45 -1.13 15.64
N ALA A 101 -8.34 -1.81 15.91
CA ALA A 101 -8.13 -2.55 17.14
C ALA A 101 -6.71 -2.34 17.67
N LEU A 102 -6.51 -2.59 18.96
CA LEU A 102 -5.20 -2.72 19.57
C LEU A 102 -4.78 -4.18 19.50
N ALA A 103 -3.84 -4.49 18.61
CA ALA A 103 -3.22 -5.80 18.54
C ALA A 103 -2.17 -5.95 19.64
N ALA A 104 -2.25 -7.03 20.41
CA ALA A 104 -1.38 -7.28 21.54
C ALA A 104 -0.83 -8.71 21.56
N LYS A 105 0.43 -8.83 21.97
CA LYS A 105 1.09 -10.09 22.28
C LYS A 105 1.98 -9.89 23.51
N GLY A 106 1.60 -10.52 24.63
CA GLY A 106 2.29 -10.33 25.91
C GLY A 106 2.30 -8.85 26.30
N GLU A 107 3.50 -8.29 26.52
CA GLU A 107 3.67 -6.89 26.94
C GLU A 107 3.73 -5.87 25.79
N ARG A 108 3.63 -6.31 24.52
CA ARG A 108 3.66 -5.41 23.36
C ARG A 108 2.27 -5.24 22.78
N SER A 109 1.89 -3.99 22.54
CA SER A 109 0.65 -3.65 21.86
C SER A 109 0.86 -2.56 20.81
N LYS A 110 0.04 -2.58 19.76
CA LYS A 110 0.07 -1.56 18.70
C LYS A 110 -1.33 -1.37 18.13
N GLY A 111 -1.72 -0.12 17.87
CA GLY A 111 -2.92 0.17 17.10
C GLY A 111 -2.78 -0.37 15.67
N VAL A 112 -3.77 -1.11 15.22
CA VAL A 112 -3.81 -1.75 13.91
C VAL A 112 -5.16 -1.53 13.27
N MET A 113 -5.15 -1.48 11.94
CA MET A 113 -6.34 -1.64 11.14
C MET A 113 -6.55 -3.13 10.89
N VAL A 114 -7.75 -3.61 11.16
CA VAL A 114 -8.20 -4.99 10.95
C VAL A 114 -9.14 -4.97 9.76
N LEU A 115 -8.87 -5.83 8.77
CA LEU A 115 -9.67 -5.95 7.58
C LEU A 115 -10.26 -7.36 7.52
N GLY A 116 -11.59 -7.45 7.60
CA GLY A 116 -12.35 -8.65 7.29
C GLY A 116 -12.58 -8.71 5.78
N VAL A 117 -12.13 -9.80 5.14
CA VAL A 117 -12.25 -10.01 3.69
C VAL A 117 -12.66 -11.44 3.40
N ASP A 118 -13.19 -11.68 2.20
CA ASP A 118 -13.25 -13.02 1.61
C ASP A 118 -11.88 -13.36 0.98
N PRO A 119 -11.07 -14.28 1.55
CA PRO A 119 -9.70 -14.52 1.11
C PRO A 119 -9.55 -14.93 -0.35
N GLU A 120 -10.48 -15.73 -0.87
CA GLU A 120 -10.42 -16.24 -2.25
C GLU A 120 -10.61 -15.10 -3.25
N SER A 121 -11.70 -14.34 -3.10
CA SER A 121 -11.98 -13.18 -3.95
C SER A 121 -10.91 -12.11 -3.82
N GLU A 122 -10.43 -11.84 -2.60
CA GLU A 122 -9.41 -10.85 -2.33
C GLU A 122 -8.06 -11.23 -2.96
N ASN A 123 -7.67 -12.50 -2.91
CA ASN A 123 -6.43 -12.96 -3.53
C ASN A 123 -6.53 -12.98 -5.06
N ALA A 124 -7.68 -13.34 -5.62
CA ALA A 124 -7.90 -13.29 -7.07
C ALA A 124 -7.73 -11.88 -7.66
N TYR A 125 -8.04 -10.85 -6.87
CA TYR A 125 -7.87 -9.45 -7.28
C TYR A 125 -6.49 -8.87 -6.95
N SER A 126 -6.06 -8.99 -5.69
CA SER A 126 -4.88 -8.31 -5.17
C SER A 126 -3.57 -9.09 -5.41
N HIS A 127 -3.67 -10.41 -5.62
CA HIS A 127 -2.55 -11.35 -5.62
C HIS A 127 -1.68 -11.24 -4.36
N ILE A 128 -2.32 -11.02 -3.21
CA ILE A 128 -1.60 -10.83 -1.95
C ILE A 128 -0.79 -12.07 -1.53
N SER A 129 -1.22 -13.27 -1.94
CA SER A 129 -0.48 -14.52 -1.72
C SER A 129 0.93 -14.51 -2.34
N ASP A 130 1.14 -13.83 -3.46
CA ASP A 130 2.46 -13.69 -4.11
C ASP A 130 3.45 -12.89 -3.25
N LYS A 131 2.95 -12.13 -2.28
CA LYS A 131 3.75 -11.31 -1.35
C LYS A 131 3.93 -11.99 0.02
N LEU A 132 3.48 -13.23 0.17
CA LEU A 132 3.63 -13.99 1.40
C LEU A 132 5.11 -14.29 1.66
N VAL A 133 5.61 -13.86 2.82
CA VAL A 133 7.02 -14.06 3.19
C VAL A 133 7.19 -15.36 3.98
N GLN A 134 6.23 -15.68 4.86
CA GLN A 134 6.24 -16.85 5.73
C GLN A 134 4.81 -17.31 6.03
N GLY A 135 4.62 -18.61 6.24
CA GLY A 135 3.34 -19.22 6.58
C GLY A 135 2.55 -19.65 5.36
N GLU A 136 1.24 -19.72 5.50
CA GLU A 136 0.30 -20.08 4.44
C GLU A 136 -0.74 -18.97 4.30
N PHE A 137 -1.30 -18.84 3.10
CA PHE A 137 -2.37 -17.87 2.87
C PHE A 137 -3.66 -18.35 3.55
N ILE A 138 -4.43 -17.41 4.11
CA ILE A 138 -5.65 -17.70 4.87
C ILE A 138 -6.76 -18.22 3.95
N ALA A 139 -7.60 -19.13 4.47
CA ALA A 139 -8.80 -19.60 3.80
C ALA A 139 -10.06 -19.31 4.64
N SER A 140 -11.21 -19.25 3.97
CA SER A 140 -12.49 -18.99 4.63
C SER A 140 -12.81 -20.03 5.71
N GLY A 141 -13.29 -19.57 6.87
CA GLY A 141 -13.65 -20.42 8.01
C GLY A 141 -12.47 -20.85 8.89
N GLN A 142 -11.23 -20.45 8.58
CA GLN A 142 -10.09 -20.68 9.46
C GLN A 142 -9.97 -19.57 10.52
N ASN A 143 -9.65 -19.96 11.76
CA ASN A 143 -9.24 -19.01 12.78
C ASN A 143 -7.76 -18.64 12.59
N ALA A 144 -7.48 -17.94 11.49
CA ALA A 144 -6.15 -17.53 11.08
C ALA A 144 -6.17 -16.07 10.64
N VAL A 145 -5.04 -15.39 10.82
CA VAL A 145 -4.90 -13.97 10.50
C VAL A 145 -3.63 -13.77 9.69
N LEU A 146 -3.74 -12.99 8.61
CA LEU A 146 -2.58 -12.53 7.85
C LEU A 146 -2.05 -11.23 8.47
N VAL A 147 -0.79 -11.22 8.86
CA VAL A 147 -0.16 -10.08 9.54
C VAL A 147 0.89 -9.44 8.64
N GLY A 148 0.85 -8.11 8.53
CA GLY A 148 1.90 -7.36 7.82
C GLY A 148 3.27 -7.56 8.48
N GLY A 149 4.32 -7.77 7.67
CA GLY A 149 5.66 -8.13 8.19
C GLY A 149 6.23 -7.16 9.22
N GLY A 150 5.98 -5.86 9.09
CA GLY A 150 6.42 -4.86 10.08
C GLY A 150 5.70 -4.97 11.43
N LEU A 151 4.42 -5.34 11.42
CA LEU A 151 3.65 -5.60 12.64
C LEU A 151 4.12 -6.92 13.30
N ALA A 152 4.34 -7.95 12.50
CA ALA A 152 4.89 -9.23 12.97
C ALA A 152 6.26 -9.03 13.64
N GLN A 153 7.16 -8.24 13.04
CA GLN A 153 8.46 -7.92 13.61
C GLN A 153 8.33 -7.11 14.92
N TYR A 154 7.44 -6.13 14.97
CA TYR A 154 7.22 -5.29 16.15
C TYR A 154 6.71 -6.10 17.35
N LEU A 155 5.67 -6.92 17.13
CA LEU A 155 5.09 -7.79 18.16
C LEU A 155 5.93 -9.04 18.42
N ARG A 156 6.96 -9.31 17.61
CA ARG A 156 7.76 -10.55 17.61
C ARG A 156 6.87 -11.80 17.47
N LEU A 157 5.96 -11.76 16.51
CA LEU A 157 5.09 -12.87 16.15
C LEU A 157 5.85 -13.91 15.32
N LYS A 158 5.52 -15.17 15.54
CA LYS A 158 5.90 -16.36 14.78
C LYS A 158 4.62 -17.09 14.37
N ILE A 159 4.74 -17.93 13.34
CA ILE A 159 3.63 -18.80 12.91
C ILE A 159 3.22 -19.69 14.08
N GLY A 160 1.92 -19.74 14.36
CA GLY A 160 1.33 -20.50 15.47
C GLY A 160 1.22 -19.73 16.78
N ASP A 161 1.70 -18.49 16.86
CA ASP A 161 1.48 -17.65 18.03
C ASP A 161 0.04 -17.11 18.08
N GLU A 162 -0.44 -16.88 19.29
CA GLU A 162 -1.71 -16.19 19.54
C GLU A 162 -1.54 -14.67 19.45
N LEU A 163 -2.52 -14.02 18.82
CA LEU A 163 -2.63 -12.57 18.70
C LEU A 163 -3.98 -12.15 19.25
N VAL A 164 -3.97 -11.25 20.24
CA VAL A 164 -5.20 -10.70 20.82
C VAL A 164 -5.49 -9.36 20.16
N LEU A 165 -6.74 -9.15 19.74
CA LEU A 165 -7.22 -7.89 19.18
C LEU A 165 -8.21 -7.27 20.16
N TYR A 166 -7.89 -6.10 20.71
CA TYR A 166 -8.82 -5.32 21.52
C TYR A 166 -9.45 -4.23 20.66
N GLY A 167 -10.67 -4.44 20.19
CA GLY A 167 -11.42 -3.48 19.37
C GLY A 167 -12.61 -2.90 20.12
N ALA A 168 -13.10 -1.76 19.65
CA ALA A 168 -14.45 -1.31 19.96
C ALA A 168 -15.40 -2.02 18.98
N GLY A 169 -16.11 -3.02 19.48
CA GLY A 169 -17.18 -3.74 18.79
C GLY A 169 -18.06 -4.36 19.86
N TYR A 170 -19.37 -4.21 19.72
CA TYR A 170 -20.35 -4.82 20.62
C TYR A 170 -20.41 -6.34 20.47
#